data_AF-A0A966Q3U0-F1
#
_entry.id   AF-A0A966Q3U0-F1
#
_cell.length_a   1.000
_cell.length_b   1.000
_cell.length_c   1.000
_cell.angle_alpha   90.00
_cell.angle_beta   90.00
_cell.angle_gamma   90.00
#
_symmetry.space_group_name_H-M   'P 1'
#
loop_
_entity.id
_entity.type
_entity.pdbx_description
1 polymer ?
#
loop_
_entity_poly.entity_id
_entity_poly.type
_entity_poly.pdbx_seq_one_letter_code
_entity_poly.pdbx_strand_id
1 'polypeptide(L)'
;MKGKRLQLAREVREEKEIRLAMAELARLAETTEEMIRQYCSMGLLGEEVKSAESHITFGEGSLFLVRRIEQLRIEYGVSPEGAGLVLDLAARVEELEHEIRSLREALGR
;
A
#
# COMPACT_ATOMS: atom_id res chain seq x y z
N MET A 1 -23.18 -23.30 18.90
CA MET A 1 -22.36 -23.64 17.70
C MET A 1 -22.13 -22.48 16.70
N LYS A 2 -22.59 -21.24 16.95
CA LYS A 2 -22.35 -20.09 16.04
C LYS A 2 -21.03 -19.33 16.28
N GLY A 3 -20.39 -19.50 17.44
CA GLY A 3 -19.11 -18.84 17.77
C GLY A 3 -17.89 -19.42 17.07
N LYS A 4 -17.86 -20.75 16.83
CA LYS A 4 -16.71 -21.43 16.24
C LYS A 4 -16.51 -21.08 14.75
N ARG A 5 -17.59 -20.76 14.02
CA ARG A 5 -17.55 -20.33 12.60
C ARG A 5 -17.03 -18.90 12.41
N LEU A 6 -17.32 -18.00 13.35
CA LEU A 6 -16.79 -16.63 13.35
C LEU A 6 -15.31 -16.60 13.74
N GLN A 7 -14.87 -17.51 14.62
CA GLN A 7 -13.46 -17.73 14.93
C GLN A 7 -12.69 -18.27 13.72
N LEU A 8 -13.20 -19.33 13.07
CA LEU A 8 -12.62 -19.85 11.84
C LEU A 8 -12.57 -18.82 10.69
N ALA A 9 -13.58 -17.95 10.53
CA ALA A 9 -13.54 -16.89 9.52
C ALA A 9 -12.55 -15.76 9.87
N ARG A 10 -12.23 -15.57 11.15
CA ARG A 10 -11.24 -14.59 11.62
C ARG A 10 -9.82 -15.15 11.56
N GLU A 11 -9.66 -16.44 11.84
CA GLU A 11 -8.42 -17.23 11.70
C GLU A 11 -8.08 -17.50 10.22
N VAL A 12 -9.07 -17.66 9.33
CA VAL A 12 -8.84 -17.77 7.87
C VAL A 12 -8.47 -16.40 7.27
N ARG A 13 -8.85 -15.29 7.92
CA ARG A 13 -8.38 -13.94 7.59
C ARG A 13 -7.00 -13.61 8.17
N GLU A 14 -6.39 -14.50 8.95
CA GLU A 14 -4.92 -14.59 9.04
C GLU A 14 -4.40 -15.28 7.78
N GLU A 15 -4.87 -14.80 6.62
CA GLU A 15 -4.55 -15.25 5.28
C GLU A 15 -3.11 -14.78 4.99
N LYS A 16 -2.15 -15.40 5.69
CA LYS A 16 -0.70 -15.24 5.61
C LYS A 16 -0.28 -13.92 4.95
N GLU A 17 -0.61 -12.80 5.60
CA GLU A 17 -0.28 -11.47 5.09
C GLU A 17 1.22 -11.45 4.81
N ILE A 18 1.60 -11.40 3.53
CA ILE A 18 3.01 -11.56 3.15
C ILE A 18 3.73 -10.31 3.64
N ARG A 19 4.48 -10.48 4.73
CA ARG A 19 5.32 -9.46 5.32
C ARG A 19 6.72 -9.56 4.73
N LEU A 20 7.12 -8.55 3.99
CA LEU A 20 8.45 -8.42 3.39
C LEU A 20 9.41 -7.71 4.35
N ALA A 21 10.63 -8.21 4.47
CA ALA A 21 11.71 -7.43 5.07
C ALA A 21 12.17 -6.33 4.09
N MET A 22 12.80 -5.28 4.60
CA MET A 22 13.27 -4.16 3.77
C MET A 22 14.16 -4.59 2.60
N ALA A 23 15.12 -5.48 2.86
CA ALA A 23 16.01 -6.02 1.83
C ALA A 23 15.23 -6.76 0.73
N GLU A 24 14.20 -7.51 1.11
CA GLU A 24 13.37 -8.25 0.16
C GLU A 24 12.46 -7.31 -0.64
N LEU A 25 11.90 -6.29 0.01
CA LEU A 25 11.13 -5.23 -0.66
C LEU A 25 12.01 -4.48 -1.68
N ALA A 26 13.24 -4.12 -1.31
CA ALA A 26 14.21 -3.46 -2.19
C ALA A 26 14.48 -4.32 -3.43
N ARG A 27 14.76 -5.60 -3.22
CA ARG A 27 15.05 -6.57 -4.27
C ARG A 27 13.85 -6.74 -5.21
N LEU A 28 12.63 -6.90 -4.67
CA LEU A 28 11.42 -7.10 -5.47
C LEU A 28 10.96 -5.83 -6.20
N ALA A 29 11.21 -4.66 -5.62
CA ALA A 29 10.90 -3.37 -6.23
C ALA A 29 12.00 -2.87 -7.16
N GLU A 30 13.10 -3.61 -7.31
CA GLU A 30 14.26 -3.24 -8.14
C GLU A 30 14.85 -1.87 -7.74
N THR A 31 14.88 -1.59 -6.43
CA THR A 31 15.42 -0.36 -5.82
C THR A 31 16.38 -0.70 -4.67
N THR A 32 16.79 0.30 -3.88
CA THR A 32 17.70 0.13 -2.74
C THR A 32 16.96 0.26 -1.40
N GLU A 33 17.53 -0.34 -0.34
CA GLU A 33 17.02 -0.13 1.02
C GLU A 33 17.07 1.34 1.45
N GLU A 34 18.05 2.10 0.96
CA GLU A 34 18.17 3.54 1.24
C GLU A 34 16.97 4.32 0.69
N MET A 35 16.56 4.04 -0.55
CA MET A 35 15.36 4.65 -1.14
C MET A 35 14.11 4.28 -0.36
N ILE A 36 13.98 3.01 0.05
CA ILE A 36 12.83 2.58 0.87
C ILE A 36 12.82 3.30 2.22
N ARG A 37 13.97 3.45 2.89
CA ARG A 37 14.07 4.24 4.14
C ARG A 37 13.66 5.69 3.91
N GLN A 38 14.07 6.28 2.79
CA GLN A 38 13.68 7.63 2.41
C GLN A 38 12.16 7.73 2.25
N TYR A 39 11.52 6.81 1.51
CA TYR A 39 10.06 6.78 1.34
C TYR A 39 9.32 6.57 2.67
N CYS A 40 9.84 5.71 3.57
CA CYS A 40 9.32 5.59 4.93
C CYS A 40 9.41 6.91 5.70
N SER A 41 10.56 7.60 5.63
CA SER A 41 10.76 8.87 6.33
C SER A 41 9.85 9.99 5.83
N MET A 42 9.41 9.89 4.57
CA MET A 42 8.45 10.80 3.93
C MET A 42 6.99 10.40 4.17
N GLY A 43 6.74 9.25 4.83
CA GLY A 43 5.39 8.74 5.08
C GLY A 43 4.70 8.09 3.87
N LEU A 44 5.41 7.80 2.79
CA LEU A 44 4.82 7.35 1.51
C LEU A 44 4.39 5.88 1.49
N LEU A 45 4.83 5.07 2.47
CA LEU A 45 4.56 3.63 2.54
C LEU A 45 3.54 3.26 3.63
N GLY A 46 2.80 4.24 4.17
CA GLY A 46 1.74 4.04 5.17
C GLY A 46 2.21 3.69 6.59
N GLU A 47 1.26 3.49 7.50
CA GLU A 47 1.50 3.21 8.93
C GLU A 47 1.93 1.76 9.24
N GLU A 48 2.08 0.90 8.22
CA GLU A 48 2.38 -0.53 8.42
C GLU A 48 3.77 -0.82 9.01
N VAL A 49 4.57 0.23 9.26
CA VAL A 49 5.89 0.18 9.89
C VAL A 49 5.76 0.06 11.41
N LYS A 50 5.13 -1.01 11.91
CA LYS A 50 5.16 -1.34 13.34
C LYS A 50 5.34 -2.83 13.57
N SER A 51 6.58 -3.22 13.87
CA SER A 51 6.82 -4.24 14.89
C SER A 51 7.78 -3.67 15.92
N ALA A 52 7.36 -3.78 17.19
CA ALA A 52 8.22 -3.61 18.33
C ALA A 52 9.48 -4.49 18.15
N GLU A 53 10.63 -3.93 18.50
CA GLU A 53 11.93 -4.62 18.51
C GLU A 53 12.48 -4.97 17.11
N SER A 54 13.06 -3.94 16.47
CA SER A 54 14.18 -3.99 15.51
C SER A 54 13.99 -4.52 14.08
N HIS A 55 12.80 -5.00 13.67
CA HIS A 55 12.57 -5.39 12.28
C HIS A 55 11.34 -4.71 11.67
N ILE A 56 11.59 -3.79 10.72
CA ILE A 56 10.55 -3.19 9.88
C ILE A 56 10.07 -4.26 8.89
N THR A 57 8.76 -4.49 8.86
CA THR A 57 8.10 -5.39 7.92
C THR A 57 7.06 -4.63 7.10
N PHE A 58 6.90 -5.02 5.84
CA PHE A 58 6.09 -4.35 4.84
C PHE A 58 5.01 -5.29 4.31
N GLY A 59 3.75 -4.85 4.22
CA GLY A 59 2.70 -5.62 3.56
C GLY A 59 2.84 -5.63 2.02
N GLU A 60 2.01 -6.41 1.35
CA GLU A 60 1.99 -6.48 -0.13
C GLU A 60 1.72 -5.11 -0.78
N GLY A 61 0.90 -4.27 -0.14
CA GLY A 61 0.62 -2.90 -0.60
C GLY A 61 1.87 -2.03 -0.70
N SER A 62 2.88 -2.27 0.15
CA SER A 62 4.14 -1.53 0.12
C SER A 62 4.94 -1.78 -1.16
N LEU A 63 4.97 -3.03 -1.67
CA LEU A 63 5.66 -3.35 -2.92
C LEU A 63 5.03 -2.62 -4.11
N PHE A 64 3.70 -2.60 -4.15
CA PHE A 64 2.98 -1.86 -5.18
C PHE A 64 3.32 -0.35 -5.12
N LEU A 65 3.27 0.25 -3.92
CA LEU A 65 3.58 1.67 -3.73
C LEU A 65 5.02 2.00 -4.14
N VAL A 66 6.01 1.24 -3.70
CA VAL A 66 7.43 1.48 -4.07
C VAL A 66 7.61 1.42 -5.58
N ARG A 67 7.07 0.40 -6.25
CA ARG A 67 7.17 0.29 -7.72
C ARG A 67 6.51 1.47 -8.42
N ARG A 68 5.37 1.94 -7.92
CA ARG A 68 4.66 3.07 -8.51
C ARG A 68 5.39 4.39 -8.30
N ILE A 69 6.01 4.59 -7.14
CA ILE A 69 6.89 5.73 -6.86
C ILE A 69 8.10 5.71 -7.79
N GLU A 70 8.81 4.58 -7.90
CA GLU A 70 9.97 4.45 -8.80
C GLU A 70 9.58 4.70 -10.25
N GLN A 71 8.44 4.19 -10.70
CA GLN A 71 7.93 4.47 -12.04
C GLN A 71 7.71 5.98 -12.28
N LEU A 72 7.03 6.66 -11.35
CA LEU A 72 6.80 8.12 -11.46
C LEU A 72 8.10 8.92 -11.47
N ARG A 73 9.10 8.49 -10.69
CA ARG A 73 10.42 9.13 -10.67
C ARG A 73 11.21 8.90 -11.95
N ILE A 74 11.28 7.66 -12.42
CA ILE A 74 12.14 7.25 -13.53
C ILE A 74 11.53 7.65 -14.88
N GLU A 75 10.24 7.41 -15.09
CA GLU A 75 9.58 7.65 -16.38
C GLU A 75 9.13 9.10 -16.55
N TYR A 76 8.73 9.77 -15.47
CA TYR A 76 8.11 11.10 -15.52
C TYR A 76 8.93 12.19 -14.83
N GLY A 77 10.08 11.86 -14.22
CA GLY A 77 10.95 12.83 -13.55
C GLY A 77 10.32 13.48 -12.31
N VAL A 78 9.28 12.88 -11.73
CA VAL A 78 8.59 13.41 -10.56
C VAL A 78 9.47 13.21 -9.31
N SER A 79 9.49 14.17 -8.39
CA SER A 79 10.19 13.98 -7.11
C SER A 79 9.47 12.92 -6.25
N PRO A 80 10.13 12.28 -5.27
CA PRO A 80 9.45 11.35 -4.36
C PRO A 80 8.18 11.93 -3.70
N GLU A 81 8.24 13.19 -3.25
CA GLU A 81 7.11 13.88 -2.63
C GLU A 81 6.00 14.15 -3.65
N GLY A 82 6.37 14.54 -4.87
CA GLY A 82 5.42 14.70 -5.97
C GLY A 82 4.76 13.38 -6.35
N ALA A 83 5.51 12.26 -6.32
CA ALA A 83 4.97 10.93 -6.57
C ALA A 83 3.96 10.53 -5.50
N GLY A 84 4.26 10.83 -4.23
CA GLY A 84 3.30 10.71 -3.13
C GLY A 84 2.00 11.45 -3.38
N LEU A 85 2.10 12.75 -3.71
CA LEU A 85 0.93 13.58 -4.02
C LEU A 85 0.12 13.03 -5.21
N VAL A 86 0.79 12.54 -6.26
CA VAL A 86 0.12 11.92 -7.41
C VAL A 86 -0.66 10.68 -6.99
N LEU A 87 -0.11 9.85 -6.11
CA LEU A 87 -0.79 8.65 -5.62
C LEU A 87 -1.99 8.99 -4.74
N ASP A 88 -1.87 9.98 -3.85
CA ASP A 88 -2.99 10.46 -3.03
C ASP A 88 -4.12 11.01 -3.90
N LEU A 89 -3.79 11.77 -4.94
CA LEU A 89 -4.77 12.30 -5.89
C LEU A 89 -5.42 11.19 -6.70
N ALA A 90 -4.67 10.19 -7.16
CA ALA A 90 -5.22 9.05 -7.87
C ALA A 90 -6.20 8.25 -7.00
N ALA A 91 -5.84 7.95 -5.75
CA ALA A 91 -6.72 7.30 -4.79
C ALA A 91 -8.00 8.12 -4.56
N ARG A 92 -7.87 9.45 -4.42
CA ARG A 92 -9.04 10.32 -4.24
C ARG A 92 -9.95 10.33 -5.46
N VAL A 93 -9.40 10.26 -6.67
CA VAL A 93 -10.19 10.15 -7.91
C VAL A 93 -10.93 8.82 -7.94
N GLU A 94 -10.27 7.70 -7.62
CA GLU A 94 -10.91 6.38 -7.58
C GLU A 94 -12.08 6.32 -6.58
N GLU A 95 -11.91 6.90 -5.39
CA GLU A 95 -12.99 7.06 -4.40
C GLU A 95 -14.18 7.83 -4.98
N LEU A 96 -13.93 9.00 -5.56
CA LEU A 96 -14.97 9.85 -6.15
C LEU A 96 -15.69 9.16 -7.31
N GLU A 97 -14.97 8.45 -8.16
CA GLU A 97 -15.56 7.67 -9.24
C GLU A 97 -16.42 6.53 -8.71
N HIS A 98 -16.01 5.87 -7.62
CA HIS A 98 -16.81 4.85 -6.96
C HIS A 98 -18.10 5.44 -6.38
N GLU A 99 -18.03 6.56 -5.66
CA GLU A 99 -19.20 7.28 -5.17
C GLU A 99 -20.17 7.65 -6.31
N ILE A 100 -19.65 8.19 -7.42
CA ILE A 100 -20.46 8.53 -8.59
C ILE A 100 -21.15 7.30 -9.18
N ARG A 101 -20.45 6.16 -9.31
CA ARG A 101 -21.05 4.90 -9.79
C ARG A 101 -22.18 4.44 -8.86
N SER A 102 -21.94 4.41 -7.56
CA SER A 102 -22.97 4.03 -6.58
C SER A 102 -24.19 4.95 -6.60
N LEU A 103 -23.99 6.25 -6.76
CA LEU A 103 -25.09 7.21 -6.90
C LEU A 103 -25.89 7.03 -8.19
N ARG A 104 -25.21 6.73 -9.31
CA ARG A 104 -25.89 6.44 -10.59
C ARG A 104 -26.73 5.17 -10.51
N GLU A 105 -26.17 4.11 -9.95
CA GLU A 105 -26.88 2.85 -9.71
C GLU A 105 -28.12 3.06 -8.81
N ALA A 106 -27.99 3.84 -7.74
CA ALA A 106 -29.11 4.16 -6.84
C ALA A 106 -30.21 4.99 -7.52
N LEU A 107 -29.86 5.82 -8.51
CA LEU A 107 -30.79 6.60 -9.31
C LEU A 107 -31.38 5.82 -10.50
N GLY A 108 -31.00 4.55 -10.69
CA GLY A 108 -31.43 3.72 -11.81
C GLY A 108 -30.90 4.19 -13.17
N ARG A 109 -29.72 4.82 -13.19
CA ARG A 109 -29.02 5.30 -14.39
C ARG A 109 -27.77 4.50 -14.69
#